data_AF-A0A0G0NCP6-F1
#
_entry.id   AF-A0A0G0NCP6-F1
#
_cell.length_a   1.000
_cell.length_b   1.000
_cell.length_c   1.000
_cell.angle_alpha   90.00
_cell.angle_beta   90.00
_cell.angle_gamma   90.00
#
_symmetry.space_group_name_H-M   'P 1'
#
loop_
_entity.id
_entity.type
_entity.pdbx_description
1 polymer ?
#
loop_
_entity_poly.entity_id
_entity_poly.type
_entity_poly.pdbx_seq_one_letter_code
_entity_poly.pdbx_strand_id
1 'polypeptide(L)'
;MNNNPEIRVRMAPSPTGYLHIGSARTTLFNWLFARSMGGTFILRIEDTDLERSKKEFEDDILTGLKWLGFDWDEFYRQSERTDLYETYIKRLLDSGNAFWCYHTQEELETEKKEQQTKGEPQRHLCAFKHKDSSDNSRPKEGGIIRLSVDENSTRFIHFNDLIRGDIKQEERLLGDFSIAKSERAPLYNLSVVVDDIEHKISHVIRGEDHISNTMNIKKTTYQNQLSILLVSWDIHIAKK
;
A
#
# COMPACT_ATOMS: atom_id res chain seq x y z
N MET A 1 9.35 30.88 -12.40
CA MET A 1 8.19 30.40 -11.62
C MET A 1 8.67 29.20 -10.84
N ASN A 2 8.69 29.29 -9.51
CA ASN A 2 9.08 28.17 -8.65
C ASN A 2 7.97 27.12 -8.75
N ASN A 3 8.12 26.16 -9.66
CA ASN A 3 7.26 24.98 -9.76
C ASN A 3 7.57 24.05 -8.57
N ASN A 4 7.28 24.49 -7.35
CA ASN A 4 7.24 23.58 -6.23
C ASN A 4 5.91 22.81 -6.35
N PRO A 5 5.94 21.47 -6.48
CA PRO A 5 4.72 20.69 -6.57
C PRO A 5 3.84 20.97 -5.33
N GLU A 6 2.54 21.06 -5.55
CA GLU A 6 1.55 21.30 -4.50
C GLU A 6 1.72 20.27 -3.37
N ILE A 7 1.83 20.73 -2.13
CA ILE A 7 1.96 19.85 -0.97
C ILE A 7 0.61 19.22 -0.68
N ARG A 8 0.53 17.91 -0.85
CA ARG A 8 -0.66 17.09 -0.58
C ARG A 8 -0.26 15.90 0.27
N VAL A 9 -0.94 15.71 1.39
CA VAL A 9 -0.71 14.62 2.36
C VAL A 9 -2.02 13.97 2.74
N ARG A 10 -1.97 12.79 3.35
CA ARG A 10 -3.18 12.06 3.74
C ARG A 10 -3.06 11.29 5.03
N MET A 11 -4.13 11.32 5.82
CA MET A 11 -4.41 10.30 6.82
C MET A 11 -5.31 9.23 6.19
N ALA A 12 -4.91 7.97 6.33
CA ALA A 12 -5.61 6.84 5.69
C ALA A 12 -5.94 5.73 6.70
N PRO A 13 -6.93 5.92 7.60
CA PRO A 13 -7.28 4.93 8.60
C PRO A 13 -8.23 3.87 8.02
N SER A 14 -8.00 2.60 8.38
CA SER A 14 -8.99 1.54 8.18
C SER A 14 -10.02 1.57 9.32
N PRO A 15 -11.34 1.56 9.05
CA PRO A 15 -12.37 1.63 10.08
C PRO A 15 -12.61 0.25 10.70
N THR A 16 -11.56 -0.39 11.21
CA THR A 16 -11.59 -1.72 11.83
C THR A 16 -11.51 -1.67 13.36
N GLY A 17 -11.52 -0.47 13.92
CA GLY A 17 -11.50 -0.19 15.35
C GLY A 17 -11.60 1.31 15.63
N TYR A 18 -11.76 1.65 16.90
CA TYR A 18 -11.84 3.04 17.36
C TYR A 18 -10.54 3.83 17.11
N LEU A 19 -10.66 5.16 17.06
CA LEU A 19 -9.53 6.06 16.93
C LEU A 19 -8.58 5.89 18.12
N HIS A 20 -7.40 5.31 17.88
CA HIS A 20 -6.35 5.18 18.88
C HIS A 20 -5.31 6.30 18.78
N ILE A 21 -4.54 6.48 19.86
CA ILE A 21 -3.57 7.58 19.99
C ILE A 21 -2.49 7.58 18.89
N GLY A 22 -2.10 6.42 18.39
CA GLY A 22 -1.14 6.30 17.28
C GLY A 22 -1.68 6.86 15.97
N SER A 23 -2.95 6.59 15.66
CA SER A 23 -3.63 7.17 14.50
C SER A 23 -3.82 8.67 14.69
N ALA A 24 -4.29 9.14 15.85
CA ALA A 24 -4.43 10.56 16.15
C ALA A 24 -3.10 11.33 16.03
N ARG A 25 -1.99 10.74 16.50
CA ARG A 25 -0.63 11.30 16.34
C ARG A 25 -0.22 11.41 14.88
N THR A 26 -0.46 10.37 14.09
CA THR A 26 -0.14 10.37 12.65
C THR A 26 -0.98 11.42 11.92
N THR A 27 -2.26 11.56 12.28
CA THR A 27 -3.12 12.63 11.77
C THR A 27 -2.57 14.01 12.12
N LEU A 28 -2.19 14.23 13.38
CA LEU A 28 -1.63 15.51 13.82
C LEU A 28 -0.42 15.92 12.97
N PHE A 29 0.50 15.01 12.66
CA PHE A 29 1.67 15.35 11.84
C PHE A 29 1.32 15.65 10.39
N ASN A 30 0.43 14.86 9.77
CA ASN A 30 -0.05 15.15 8.42
C ASN A 30 -0.74 16.53 8.39
N TRP A 31 -1.63 16.79 9.34
CA TRP A 31 -2.38 18.04 9.45
C TRP A 31 -1.44 19.25 9.67
N LEU A 32 -0.51 19.17 10.63
CA LEU A 32 0.47 20.23 10.88
C LEU A 32 1.38 20.49 9.68
N PHE A 33 1.82 19.43 8.99
CA PHE A 33 2.68 19.57 7.82
C PHE A 33 1.94 20.26 6.67
N ALA A 34 0.70 19.83 6.36
CA ALA A 34 -0.13 20.51 5.37
C ALA A 34 -0.37 21.97 5.75
N ARG A 35 -0.83 22.25 6.97
CA ARG A 35 -1.17 23.61 7.42
C ARG A 35 0.05 24.53 7.45
N SER A 36 1.21 24.06 7.88
CA SER A 36 2.45 24.87 7.91
C SER A 36 3.00 25.18 6.52
N MET A 37 2.75 24.30 5.54
CA MET A 37 3.20 24.45 4.16
C MET A 37 2.15 25.07 3.22
N GLY A 38 0.96 25.40 3.73
CA GLY A 38 -0.17 25.84 2.91
C GLY A 38 -0.66 24.79 1.91
N GLY A 39 -0.51 23.50 2.26
CA GLY A 39 -0.90 22.35 1.45
C GLY A 39 -2.27 21.77 1.80
N THR A 40 -2.64 20.69 1.11
CA THR A 40 -3.89 19.95 1.25
C THR A 40 -3.73 18.77 2.20
N PHE A 41 -4.62 18.66 3.18
CA PHE A 41 -4.78 17.49 4.04
C PHE A 41 -6.01 16.68 3.64
N ILE A 42 -5.77 15.45 3.19
CA ILE A 42 -6.81 14.52 2.71
C ILE A 42 -7.09 13.47 3.79
N LEU A 43 -8.37 13.19 4.04
CA LEU A 43 -8.80 12.04 4.84
C LEU A 43 -9.37 10.95 3.93
N ARG A 44 -8.75 9.76 3.92
CA ARG A 44 -9.16 8.63 3.08
C ARG A 44 -9.47 7.40 3.93
N ILE A 45 -10.73 6.98 4.00
CA ILE A 45 -11.10 5.78 4.75
C ILE A 45 -10.76 4.53 3.92
N GLU A 46 -9.96 3.63 4.51
CA GLU A 46 -9.52 2.38 3.88
C GLU A 46 -10.44 1.22 4.28
N ASP A 47 -11.66 1.22 3.72
CA ASP A 47 -12.79 0.35 4.04
C ASP A 47 -12.99 -0.82 3.07
N THR A 48 -11.94 -1.26 2.37
CA THR A 48 -12.03 -2.36 1.40
C THR A 48 -12.26 -3.73 2.04
N ASP A 49 -11.96 -3.88 3.33
CA ASP A 49 -12.20 -5.10 4.10
C ASP A 49 -13.58 -5.06 4.74
N LEU A 50 -14.61 -5.53 4.03
CA LEU A 50 -16.01 -5.46 4.45
C LEU A 50 -16.31 -6.27 5.73
N GLU A 51 -15.50 -7.28 6.05
CA GLU A 51 -15.72 -8.10 7.25
C GLU A 51 -15.31 -7.36 8.53
N ARG A 52 -14.20 -6.60 8.44
CA ARG A 52 -13.65 -5.88 9.59
C ARG A 52 -14.06 -4.41 9.63
N SER A 53 -14.39 -3.82 8.49
CA SER A 53 -14.76 -2.41 8.38
C SER A 53 -16.20 -2.20 8.83
N LYS A 54 -16.39 -1.30 9.80
CA LYS A 54 -17.73 -0.98 10.30
C LYS A 54 -17.99 0.51 10.31
N LYS A 55 -19.24 0.87 10.04
CA LYS A 55 -19.69 2.27 10.03
C LYS A 55 -19.50 2.95 11.40
N GLU A 56 -19.71 2.20 12.49
CA GLU A 56 -19.48 2.70 13.86
C GLU A 56 -18.04 3.19 14.08
N PHE A 57 -17.05 2.49 13.51
CA PHE A 57 -15.64 2.87 13.63
C PHE A 57 -15.28 4.03 12.73
N GLU A 58 -15.84 4.09 11.51
CA GLU A 58 -15.69 5.27 10.66
C GLU A 58 -16.24 6.51 11.38
N ASP A 59 -17.45 6.44 11.94
CA ASP A 59 -18.09 7.57 12.61
C ASP A 59 -17.31 8.03 13.84
N ASP A 60 -16.76 7.10 14.62
CA ASP A 60 -15.86 7.40 15.74
C ASP A 60 -14.58 8.13 15.27
N ILE A 61 -13.92 7.62 14.23
CA ILE A 61 -12.73 8.25 13.64
C ILE A 61 -13.06 9.68 13.21
N LEU A 62 -14.13 9.88 12.43
CA LEU A 62 -14.51 11.20 11.94
C LEU A 62 -14.85 12.17 13.08
N THR A 63 -15.58 11.70 14.09
CA THR A 63 -15.97 12.52 15.23
C THR A 63 -14.76 12.87 16.10
N GLY A 64 -13.89 11.90 16.37
CA GLY A 64 -12.68 12.08 17.16
C GLY A 64 -11.71 13.06 16.50
N LEU A 65 -11.48 12.94 15.18
CA LEU A 65 -10.62 13.87 14.45
C LEU A 65 -11.19 15.30 14.44
N LYS A 66 -12.51 15.46 14.25
CA LYS A 66 -13.17 16.78 14.35
C LYS A 66 -13.08 17.36 15.75
N TRP A 67 -13.27 16.55 16.79
CA TRP A 67 -13.17 16.99 18.18
C TRP A 67 -11.76 17.47 18.54
N LEU A 68 -10.73 16.81 18.00
CA LEU A 68 -9.33 17.24 18.12
C LEU A 68 -8.99 18.50 17.31
N GLY A 69 -9.92 19.00 16.49
CA GLY A 69 -9.71 20.17 15.63
C GLY A 69 -8.96 19.89 14.34
N PHE A 70 -8.87 18.62 13.91
CA PHE A 70 -8.24 18.23 12.65
C PHE A 70 -9.27 18.23 11.52
N ASP A 71 -9.51 19.41 10.95
CA ASP A 71 -10.27 19.56 9.72
C ASP A 71 -9.50 18.98 8.52
N TRP A 72 -10.22 18.44 7.54
CA TRP A 72 -9.66 17.94 6.29
C TRP A 72 -10.25 18.69 5.09
N ASP A 73 -9.43 18.87 4.07
CA ASP A 73 -9.79 19.62 2.87
C ASP A 73 -10.54 18.74 1.86
N GLU A 74 -10.21 17.44 1.82
CA GLU A 74 -10.82 16.46 0.93
C GLU A 74 -11.10 15.14 1.68
N PHE A 75 -12.14 14.43 1.26
CA PHE A 75 -12.60 13.20 1.90
C PHE A 75 -12.92 12.12 0.86
N TYR A 76 -12.44 10.89 1.10
CA TYR A 76 -12.65 9.76 0.19
C TYR A 76 -12.87 8.44 0.95
N ARG A 77 -13.56 7.49 0.32
CA ARG A 77 -13.63 6.08 0.75
C ARG A 77 -13.08 5.17 -0.34
N GLN A 78 -12.40 4.09 0.05
CA GLN A 78 -11.86 3.13 -0.91
C GLN A 78 -12.95 2.22 -1.49
N SER A 79 -13.97 1.88 -0.72
CA SER A 79 -15.11 1.06 -1.18
C SER A 79 -15.82 1.66 -2.41
N GLU A 80 -15.87 3.00 -2.49
CA GLU A 80 -16.47 3.76 -3.59
C GLU A 80 -15.60 3.80 -4.87
N ARG A 81 -14.41 3.19 -4.85
CA ARG A 81 -13.39 3.33 -5.91
C ARG A 81 -13.06 2.01 -6.61
N THR A 82 -13.93 1.01 -6.47
CA THR A 82 -13.71 -0.35 -6.99
C THR A 82 -13.43 -0.38 -8.51
N ASP A 83 -14.18 0.38 -9.31
CA ASP A 83 -14.03 0.39 -10.78
C ASP A 83 -12.67 0.98 -11.23
N LEU A 84 -12.14 1.93 -10.46
CA LEU A 84 -10.80 2.47 -10.67
C LEU A 84 -9.75 1.39 -10.46
N TYR A 85 -9.81 0.67 -9.34
CA TYR A 85 -8.84 -0.39 -9.05
C TYR A 85 -8.89 -1.51 -10.09
N GLU A 86 -10.08 -1.89 -10.54
CA GLU A 86 -10.25 -2.88 -11.62
C GLU A 86 -9.51 -2.46 -12.89
N THR A 87 -9.57 -1.17 -13.26
CA THR A 87 -8.85 -0.62 -14.41
C THR A 87 -7.34 -0.79 -14.26
N TYR A 88 -6.78 -0.49 -13.08
CA TYR A 88 -5.36 -0.66 -12.79
C TYR A 88 -4.94 -2.14 -12.77
N ILE A 89 -5.76 -3.01 -12.20
CA ILE A 89 -5.50 -4.46 -12.17
C ILE A 89 -5.44 -5.02 -13.59
N LYS A 90 -6.43 -4.70 -14.43
CA LYS A 90 -6.46 -5.14 -15.83
C LYS A 90 -5.22 -4.65 -16.58
N ARG A 91 -4.85 -3.39 -16.44
CA ARG A 91 -3.61 -2.85 -17.05
C ARG A 91 -2.36 -3.62 -16.61
N LEU A 92 -2.26 -4.00 -15.34
CA LEU A 92 -1.12 -4.79 -14.84
C LEU A 92 -1.12 -6.22 -15.39
N LEU A 93 -2.29 -6.85 -15.49
CA LEU A 93 -2.45 -8.17 -16.11
C LEU A 93 -2.10 -8.14 -17.61
N ASP A 94 -2.67 -7.19 -18.36
CA ASP A 94 -2.48 -7.05 -19.81
C ASP A 94 -1.02 -6.73 -20.18
N SER A 95 -0.30 -6.05 -19.30
CA SER A 95 1.13 -5.74 -19.49
C SER A 95 2.07 -6.84 -19.00
N GLY A 96 1.56 -7.95 -18.44
CA GLY A 96 2.36 -9.04 -17.87
C GLY A 96 3.09 -8.66 -16.57
N ASN A 97 2.77 -7.51 -15.98
CA ASN A 97 3.32 -7.06 -14.70
C ASN A 97 2.59 -7.69 -13.49
N ALA A 98 1.42 -8.28 -13.71
CA ALA A 98 0.71 -9.09 -12.74
C ALA A 98 0.22 -10.39 -13.38
N PHE A 99 -0.05 -11.39 -12.55
CA PHE A 99 -0.52 -12.70 -13.01
C PHE A 99 -1.37 -13.39 -11.93
N TRP A 100 -2.13 -14.41 -12.32
CA TRP A 100 -2.92 -15.25 -11.42
C TRP A 100 -2.05 -16.33 -10.76
N CYS A 101 -2.08 -16.38 -9.44
CA CYS A 101 -1.42 -17.38 -8.61
C CYS A 101 -2.47 -18.27 -7.95
N TYR A 102 -2.25 -19.58 -7.98
CA TYR A 102 -3.19 -20.60 -7.49
C TYR A 102 -2.62 -21.42 -6.33
N HIS A 103 -1.53 -20.96 -5.71
CA HIS A 103 -0.99 -21.61 -4.53
C HIS A 103 -2.01 -21.52 -3.38
N THR A 104 -2.24 -22.65 -2.75
CA THR A 104 -3.04 -22.78 -1.53
C THR A 104 -2.32 -22.13 -0.35
N GLN A 105 -3.09 -21.82 0.69
CA GLN A 105 -2.53 -21.28 1.93
C GLN A 105 -1.51 -22.24 2.58
N GLU A 106 -1.75 -23.55 2.49
CA GLU A 106 -0.86 -24.59 3.03
C GLU A 106 0.49 -24.64 2.30
N GLU A 107 0.49 -24.52 0.97
CA GLU A 107 1.71 -24.45 0.17
C GLU A 107 2.55 -23.20 0.53
N LEU A 108 1.90 -22.05 0.68
CA LEU A 108 2.57 -20.80 1.07
C LEU A 108 3.14 -20.86 2.49
N GLU A 109 2.44 -21.51 3.42
CA GLU A 109 2.93 -21.72 4.79
C GLU A 109 4.12 -22.68 4.83
N THR A 110 4.11 -23.69 3.97
CA THR A 110 5.22 -24.63 3.82
C THR A 110 6.45 -23.93 3.26
N GLU A 111 6.31 -23.17 2.17
CA GLU A 111 7.39 -22.34 1.60
C GLU A 111 7.99 -21.40 2.67
N LYS A 112 7.13 -20.74 3.44
CA LYS A 112 7.56 -19.84 4.52
C LYS A 112 8.35 -20.57 5.61
N LYS A 113 7.90 -21.74 6.06
CA LYS A 113 8.60 -22.55 7.08
C LYS A 113 9.95 -23.05 6.59
N GLU A 114 10.04 -23.46 5.33
CA GLU A 114 11.29 -23.91 4.72
C GLU A 114 12.32 -22.77 4.63
N GLN A 115 11.91 -21.60 4.14
CA GLN A 115 12.77 -20.42 4.09
C GLN A 115 13.25 -20.01 5.48
N GLN A 116 12.34 -20.02 6.46
CA GLN A 116 12.68 -19.73 7.85
C GLN A 116 13.71 -20.72 8.42
N THR A 117 13.56 -22.01 8.12
CA THR A 117 14.49 -23.06 8.59
C THR A 117 15.87 -22.92 7.95
N LYS A 118 15.93 -22.42 6.71
CA LYS A 118 17.18 -22.16 5.98
C LYS A 118 17.81 -20.80 6.31
N GLY A 119 17.13 -19.94 7.09
CA GLY A 119 17.56 -18.56 7.33
C GLY A 119 17.50 -17.67 6.08
N GLU A 120 16.68 -18.06 5.10
CA GLU A 120 16.49 -17.32 3.86
C GLU A 120 15.46 -16.19 4.03
N PRO A 121 15.57 -15.09 3.26
CA PRO A 121 14.54 -14.07 3.21
C PRO A 121 13.19 -14.64 2.80
N GLN A 122 12.13 -14.26 3.52
CA GLN A 122 10.77 -14.68 3.19
C GLN A 122 10.31 -14.01 1.89
N ARG A 123 10.13 -14.79 0.83
CA ARG A 123 9.62 -14.32 -0.47
C ARG A 123 8.91 -15.44 -1.21
N HIS A 124 7.83 -15.13 -1.91
CA HIS A 124 7.15 -16.10 -2.76
C HIS A 124 7.67 -16.00 -4.19
N LEU A 125 8.00 -17.11 -4.84
CA LEU A 125 8.31 -17.16 -6.26
C LEU A 125 7.33 -18.09 -6.95
N CYS A 126 6.42 -17.52 -7.74
CA CYS A 126 5.30 -18.30 -8.23
C CYS A 126 5.67 -19.08 -9.49
N ALA A 127 5.59 -20.41 -9.42
CA ALA A 127 5.77 -21.27 -10.60
C ALA A 127 4.72 -21.05 -11.72
N PHE A 128 3.60 -20.37 -11.43
CA PHE A 128 2.59 -20.02 -12.44
C PHE A 128 2.93 -18.76 -13.24
N LYS A 129 3.93 -17.99 -12.82
CA LYS A 129 4.34 -16.71 -13.43
C LYS A 129 4.71 -16.81 -14.91
N HIS A 130 5.34 -17.92 -15.31
CA HIS A 130 5.82 -18.16 -16.68
C HIS A 130 4.94 -19.15 -17.47
N LYS A 131 3.86 -19.65 -16.87
CA LYS A 131 2.90 -20.47 -17.61
C LYS A 131 2.07 -19.52 -18.46
N ASP A 132 2.01 -19.81 -19.75
CA ASP A 132 1.49 -18.92 -20.79
C ASP A 132 0.23 -18.20 -20.31
N SER A 133 0.25 -16.86 -20.30
CA SER A 133 -0.91 -16.04 -19.95
C SER A 133 -2.07 -16.22 -20.94
N SER A 134 -1.83 -16.91 -22.07
CA SER A 134 -2.83 -17.38 -23.01
C SER A 134 -3.54 -18.66 -22.58
N ASP A 135 -3.08 -19.35 -21.54
CA ASP A 135 -3.78 -20.48 -20.94
C ASP A 135 -4.95 -19.98 -20.07
N ASN A 136 -5.95 -19.40 -20.73
CA ASN A 136 -7.25 -19.03 -20.15
C ASN A 136 -8.07 -20.26 -19.70
N SER A 137 -7.52 -21.48 -19.75
CA SER A 137 -8.23 -22.70 -19.36
C SER A 137 -8.39 -22.82 -17.84
N ARG A 138 -7.59 -22.09 -17.06
CA ARG A 138 -7.67 -22.15 -15.60
C ARG A 138 -8.79 -21.25 -15.09
N PRO A 139 -9.68 -21.78 -14.23
CA PRO A 139 -10.72 -20.96 -13.64
C PRO A 139 -10.08 -19.81 -12.88
N LYS A 140 -10.66 -18.61 -12.98
CA LYS A 140 -10.26 -17.47 -12.14
C LYS A 140 -10.66 -17.69 -10.67
N GLU A 141 -11.59 -18.61 -10.42
CA GLU A 141 -12.03 -19.01 -9.09
C GLU A 141 -10.88 -19.66 -8.31
N GLY A 142 -10.68 -19.22 -7.06
CA GLY A 142 -9.63 -19.72 -6.16
C GLY A 142 -8.23 -19.15 -6.40
N GLY A 143 -8.03 -18.32 -7.42
CA GLY A 143 -6.75 -17.63 -7.67
C GLY A 143 -6.64 -16.29 -6.94
N ILE A 144 -5.41 -15.83 -6.71
CA ILE A 144 -5.08 -14.48 -6.24
C ILE A 144 -4.17 -13.79 -7.25
N ILE A 145 -4.35 -12.49 -7.46
CA ILE A 145 -3.54 -11.70 -8.39
C ILE A 145 -2.30 -11.20 -7.66
N ARG A 146 -1.12 -11.50 -8.22
CA ARG A 146 0.18 -11.09 -7.67
C ARG A 146 0.92 -10.19 -8.64
N LEU A 147 1.71 -9.27 -8.09
CA LEU A 147 2.64 -8.45 -8.85
C LEU A 147 3.91 -9.23 -9.15
N SER A 148 4.36 -9.18 -10.40
CA SER A 148 5.52 -9.89 -10.90
C SER A 148 6.83 -9.22 -10.47
N VAL A 149 7.69 -9.97 -9.78
CA VAL A 149 9.05 -9.58 -9.41
C VAL A 149 10.07 -10.48 -10.08
N ASP A 150 10.92 -9.93 -10.95
CA ASP A 150 11.99 -10.69 -11.60
C ASP A 150 13.01 -11.18 -10.57
N GLU A 151 13.13 -12.50 -10.43
CA GLU A 151 14.03 -13.15 -9.47
C GLU A 151 15.52 -12.94 -9.81
N ASN A 152 15.81 -12.66 -11.09
CA ASN A 152 17.15 -12.38 -11.59
C ASN A 152 17.46 -10.87 -11.62
N SER A 153 16.54 -10.03 -11.15
CA SER A 153 16.75 -8.58 -11.13
C SER A 153 17.97 -8.23 -10.30
N THR A 154 18.87 -7.45 -10.90
CA THR A 154 20.02 -6.83 -10.25
C THR A 154 19.70 -5.41 -9.79
N ARG A 155 18.45 -4.97 -9.89
CA ARG A 155 18.04 -3.61 -9.51
C ARG A 155 17.87 -3.49 -8.01
N PHE A 156 18.06 -2.27 -7.54
CA PHE A 156 17.73 -1.86 -6.18
C PHE A 156 16.52 -0.94 -6.21
N ILE A 157 15.55 -1.23 -5.35
CA ILE A 157 14.52 -0.27 -4.98
C ILE A 157 15.12 0.60 -3.89
N HIS A 158 15.20 1.90 -4.15
CA HIS A 158 15.73 2.87 -3.20
C HIS A 158 14.73 4.00 -2.98
N PHE A 159 14.75 4.56 -1.77
CA PHE A 159 14.10 5.83 -1.47
C PHE A 159 14.80 6.51 -0.31
N ASN A 160 14.80 7.84 -0.33
CA ASN A 160 15.25 8.63 0.79
C ASN A 160 14.06 8.92 1.71
N ASP A 161 14.02 8.23 2.84
CA ASP A 161 13.10 8.52 3.92
C ASP A 161 13.54 9.79 4.65
N LEU A 162 12.64 10.75 4.90
CA LEU A 162 13.05 12.01 5.52
C LEU A 162 13.54 11.84 6.98
N ILE A 163 13.23 10.72 7.64
CA ILE A 163 13.64 10.45 9.01
C ILE A 163 14.75 9.40 9.08
N ARG A 164 14.63 8.30 8.31
CA ARG A 164 15.60 7.20 8.31
C ARG A 164 16.74 7.36 7.30
N GLY A 165 16.65 8.34 6.40
CA GLY A 165 17.65 8.57 5.35
C GLY A 165 17.52 7.60 4.18
N ASP A 166 18.64 7.29 3.53
CA ASP A 166 18.65 6.41 2.36
C ASP A 166 18.36 4.95 2.75
N ILE A 167 17.30 4.40 2.17
CA ILE A 167 16.92 2.99 2.32
C ILE A 167 16.94 2.34 0.95
N LYS A 168 17.62 1.20 0.86
CA LYS A 168 17.72 0.41 -0.38
C LYS A 168 17.52 -1.08 -0.10
N GLN A 169 16.87 -1.76 -1.03
CA GLN A 169 16.68 -3.20 -1.01
C GLN A 169 16.78 -3.75 -2.44
N GLU A 170 17.38 -4.93 -2.59
CA GLU A 170 17.39 -5.65 -3.85
C GLU A 170 15.98 -6.04 -4.26
N GLU A 171 15.57 -5.73 -5.48
CA GLU A 171 14.22 -5.97 -5.96
C GLU A 171 13.83 -7.46 -5.88
N ARG A 172 14.76 -8.35 -6.22
CA ARG A 172 14.55 -9.81 -6.19
C ARG A 172 14.14 -10.34 -4.81
N LEU A 173 14.44 -9.61 -3.73
CA LEU A 173 14.11 -10.02 -2.37
C LEU A 173 12.65 -9.77 -2.00
N LEU A 174 11.89 -9.02 -2.81
CA LEU A 174 10.46 -8.82 -2.55
C LEU A 174 9.62 -10.07 -2.84
N GLY A 175 9.99 -10.82 -3.88
CA GLY A 175 9.17 -11.90 -4.41
C GLY A 175 7.81 -11.43 -4.97
N ASP A 176 7.06 -12.35 -5.54
CA ASP A 176 5.74 -12.07 -6.10
C ASP A 176 4.71 -11.87 -4.98
N PHE A 177 4.31 -10.62 -4.73
CA PHE A 177 3.39 -10.27 -3.65
C PHE A 177 1.96 -10.03 -4.14
N SER A 178 0.99 -10.35 -3.29
CA SER A 178 -0.43 -10.23 -3.60
C SER A 178 -0.89 -8.78 -3.71
N ILE A 179 -1.65 -8.47 -4.77
CA ILE A 179 -2.21 -7.15 -5.04
C ILE A 179 -3.73 -7.13 -5.13
N ALA A 180 -4.39 -8.27 -5.40
CA ALA A 180 -5.85 -8.37 -5.39
C ALA A 180 -6.32 -9.82 -5.21
N LYS A 181 -7.46 -10.03 -4.54
CA LYS A 181 -8.15 -11.33 -4.45
C LYS A 181 -8.90 -11.66 -5.75
N SER A 182 -9.33 -10.64 -6.48
CA SER A 182 -9.92 -10.74 -7.82
C SER A 182 -9.79 -9.38 -8.52
N GLU A 183 -10.19 -9.29 -9.79
CA GLU A 183 -10.19 -8.02 -10.53
C GLU A 183 -11.00 -6.90 -9.86
N ARG A 184 -11.97 -7.24 -8.99
CA ARG A 184 -12.81 -6.28 -8.26
C ARG A 184 -12.55 -6.25 -6.75
N ALA A 185 -11.55 -6.96 -6.27
CA ALA A 185 -11.24 -7.06 -4.84
C ALA A 185 -9.75 -6.77 -4.60
N PRO A 186 -9.31 -5.50 -4.69
CA PRO A 186 -7.92 -5.13 -4.50
C PRO A 186 -7.48 -5.34 -3.05
N LEU A 187 -6.17 -5.51 -2.86
CA LEU A 187 -5.53 -5.55 -1.55
C LEU A 187 -4.82 -4.22 -1.26
N TYR A 188 -4.53 -4.00 0.02
CA TYR A 188 -3.92 -2.79 0.57
C TYR A 188 -2.78 -2.21 -0.30
N ASN A 189 -1.78 -3.02 -0.67
CA ASN A 189 -0.61 -2.54 -1.41
C ASN A 189 -0.96 -1.94 -2.80
N LEU A 190 -2.05 -2.38 -3.42
CA LEU A 190 -2.51 -1.81 -4.67
C LEU A 190 -3.37 -0.57 -4.43
N SER A 191 -4.40 -0.68 -3.57
CA SER A 191 -5.35 0.40 -3.32
C SER A 191 -4.66 1.68 -2.85
N VAL A 192 -3.70 1.54 -1.92
CA VAL A 192 -2.92 2.67 -1.38
C VAL A 192 -2.11 3.36 -2.48
N VAL A 193 -1.45 2.60 -3.35
CA VAL A 193 -0.63 3.14 -4.44
C VAL A 193 -1.50 3.90 -5.43
N VAL A 194 -2.58 3.25 -5.89
CA VAL A 194 -3.52 3.84 -6.85
C VAL A 194 -4.11 5.13 -6.29
N ASP A 195 -4.55 5.14 -5.04
CA ASP A 195 -5.13 6.34 -4.46
C ASP A 195 -4.12 7.44 -4.17
N ASP A 196 -2.90 7.08 -3.74
CA ASP A 196 -1.85 8.07 -3.53
C ASP A 196 -1.45 8.73 -4.86
N ILE A 197 -1.52 7.99 -5.99
CA ILE A 197 -1.35 8.55 -7.34
C ILE A 197 -2.51 9.46 -7.72
N GLU A 198 -3.75 8.95 -7.67
CA GLU A 198 -4.93 9.69 -8.14
C GLU A 198 -5.19 10.95 -7.33
N HIS A 199 -4.91 10.91 -6.02
CA HIS A 199 -5.02 12.08 -5.14
C HIS A 199 -3.77 12.96 -5.15
N LYS A 200 -2.76 12.61 -5.98
CA LYS A 200 -1.51 13.36 -6.17
C LYS A 200 -0.78 13.59 -4.86
N ILE A 201 -0.72 12.58 -4.00
CA ILE A 201 -0.04 12.65 -2.72
C ILE A 201 1.45 12.91 -2.94
N SER A 202 1.90 14.01 -2.34
CA SER A 202 3.30 14.45 -2.41
C SER A 202 4.15 13.85 -1.29
N HIS A 203 3.58 13.70 -0.09
CA HIS A 203 4.28 13.17 1.08
C HIS A 203 3.37 12.18 1.81
N VAL A 204 3.85 10.95 1.96
CA VAL A 204 3.16 9.90 2.72
C VAL A 204 3.76 9.85 4.12
N ILE A 205 3.09 10.42 5.12
CA ILE A 205 3.53 10.38 6.53
C ILE A 205 2.79 9.26 7.27
N ARG A 206 3.54 8.26 7.75
CA ARG A 206 2.99 7.07 8.44
C ARG A 206 3.99 6.43 9.41
N GLY A 207 3.48 5.52 10.24
CA GLY A 207 4.27 4.74 11.20
C GLY A 207 5.35 3.88 10.56
N GLU A 208 6.41 3.60 11.33
CA GLU A 208 7.58 2.84 10.90
C GLU A 208 7.29 1.36 10.61
N ASP A 209 6.23 0.82 11.20
CA ASP A 209 5.78 -0.56 11.00
C ASP A 209 5.42 -0.85 9.54
N HIS A 210 5.20 0.20 8.74
CA HIS A 210 4.93 0.12 7.31
C HIS A 210 6.16 0.28 6.41
N ILE A 211 7.37 0.35 6.96
CA ILE A 211 8.59 0.59 6.15
C ILE A 211 8.85 -0.54 5.14
N SER A 212 8.54 -1.79 5.50
CA SER A 212 8.62 -2.94 4.61
C SER A 212 7.62 -2.84 3.46
N ASN A 213 6.39 -2.37 3.73
CA ASN A 213 5.39 -2.11 2.70
C ASN A 213 5.81 -0.99 1.74
N THR A 214 6.67 -0.07 2.16
CA THR A 214 7.20 1.00 1.30
C THR A 214 7.90 0.44 0.06
N MET A 215 8.62 -0.69 0.21
CA MET A 215 9.30 -1.33 -0.92
C MET A 215 8.31 -1.91 -1.93
N ASN A 216 7.26 -2.58 -1.45
CA ASN A 216 6.17 -3.10 -2.28
C ASN A 216 5.46 -1.96 -3.03
N ILE A 217 5.13 -0.88 -2.32
CA ILE A 217 4.49 0.32 -2.88
C ILE A 217 5.36 0.95 -3.98
N LYS A 218 6.67 1.12 -3.74
CA LYS A 218 7.61 1.65 -4.75
C LYS A 218 7.70 0.75 -5.97
N LYS A 219 7.74 -0.57 -5.79
CA LYS A 219 7.71 -1.54 -6.90
C LYS A 219 6.43 -1.42 -7.74
N THR A 220 5.26 -1.39 -7.10
CA THR A 220 3.96 -1.19 -7.77
C THR A 220 3.92 0.14 -8.51
N THR A 221 4.44 1.21 -7.91
CA THR A 221 4.51 2.55 -8.50
C THR A 221 5.41 2.56 -9.76
N TYR A 222 6.57 1.91 -9.69
CA TYR A 222 7.48 1.77 -10.84
C TYR A 222 6.84 1.01 -12.01
N GLN A 223 6.14 -0.10 -11.75
CA GLN A 223 5.48 -0.88 -12.80
C GLN A 223 4.30 -0.16 -13.43
N ASN A 224 3.66 0.75 -12.72
CA ASN A 224 2.67 1.66 -13.29
C ASN A 224 3.30 2.89 -14.00
N GLN A 225 4.65 2.99 -14.04
CA GLN A 225 5.42 4.10 -14.61
C GLN A 225 5.11 5.46 -13.96
N LEU A 226 4.92 5.48 -12.64
CA LEU A 226 4.53 6.68 -11.90
C LEU A 226 5.54 6.96 -10.77
N SER A 227 5.58 8.19 -10.27
CA SER A 227 6.53 8.63 -9.23
C SER A 227 5.79 9.16 -8.00
N ILE A 228 6.01 8.57 -6.83
CA ILE A 228 5.51 9.05 -5.52
C ILE A 228 6.69 9.23 -4.56
N LEU A 229 6.73 10.34 -3.82
CA LEU A 229 7.65 10.54 -2.68
C LEU A 229 7.03 9.96 -1.39
N LEU A 230 7.80 9.17 -0.65
CA LEU A 230 7.35 8.47 0.57
C LEU A 230 8.16 8.96 1.78
N VAL A 231 7.50 9.19 2.92
CA VAL A 231 8.07 9.85 4.11
C VAL A 231 7.65 9.15 5.42
N SER A 232 8.36 8.14 5.92
CA SER A 232 8.05 7.57 7.24
C SER A 232 8.55 8.50 8.36
N TRP A 233 7.82 8.58 9.49
CA TRP A 233 8.28 9.27 10.70
C TRP A 233 8.40 8.33 11.88
N ASP A 234 9.46 8.51 12.67
CA ASP A 234 9.68 7.79 13.94
C ASP A 234 9.99 8.77 15.08
N ILE A 235 9.28 8.61 16.20
CA ILE A 235 9.65 9.15 17.51
C ILE A 235 9.50 7.99 18.48
N HIS A 236 10.66 7.44 18.88
CA HIS A 236 10.77 6.54 20.01
C HIS A 236 10.24 7.24 21.27
N ILE A 237 9.06 6.83 21.74
CA ILE A 237 8.69 7.06 23.13
C ILE A 237 9.36 5.93 23.89
N ALA A 238 10.50 6.22 24.51
CA ALA A 238 11.04 5.38 25.56
C ALA A 238 9.90 5.05 26.52
N LYS A 239 9.50 3.78 26.59
CA LYS A 239 8.69 3.27 27.69
C LYS A 239 9.47 3.62 28.96
N LYS A 240 8.96 4.54 29.77
CA LYS A 240 9.32 4.60 31.18
C LYS A 240 8.75 3.38 31.89
#